data_AF-A0A6V7D3L8-F1
#
_entry.id   AF-A0A6V7D3L8-F1
#
_cell.length_a   1.000
_cell.length_b   1.000
_cell.length_c   1.000
_cell.angle_alpha   90.00
_cell.angle_beta   90.00
_cell.angle_gamma   90.00
#
_symmetry.space_group_name_H-M   'P 1'
#
loop_
_entity.id
_entity.type
_entity.pdbx_description
1 polymer ?
#
loop_
_entity_poly.entity_id
_entity_poly.type
_entity_poly.pdbx_seq_one_letter_code
_entity_poly.pdbx_strand_id
1 'polypeptide(L)'
;MDEEEQLAAMAALLSAERLATFIQLSGSERDALDLHDVTVVVASALMPVACLVEIALRNAVSERLRTVFASPDWLTQPPAPFSWRSSEGEKIKEAKRQAQRAAYAKLTDSGRRALDAVAFVGGVPSGIKYENRIRKRQATLSISHGQLLAQLTMFFWKRIFSSDYENTLWKRGLKTLFPNKSINRGEVASHLEIIYQARNRIAHHEPIYGERLARLVESLDFIVTNLGNKDGDESSSLAKLTARHRDRLRQTAKESDDLFARFIVPSG
;
A
#
# COMPACT_ATOMS: atom_id res chain seq x y z
N MET A 1 -13.94 -16.61 -36.34
CA MET A 1 -12.77 -15.96 -35.75
C MET A 1 -11.66 -16.98 -35.70
N ASP A 2 -10.72 -16.89 -36.65
CA ASP A 2 -9.51 -17.71 -36.59
C ASP A 2 -8.67 -17.32 -35.37
N GLU A 3 -7.70 -18.16 -34.98
CA GLU A 3 -6.87 -17.98 -33.77
C GLU A 3 -6.17 -16.62 -33.74
N GLU A 4 -5.75 -16.09 -34.89
CA GLU A 4 -5.05 -14.82 -35.02
C GLU A 4 -6.00 -13.62 -34.81
N GLU A 5 -7.22 -13.71 -35.36
CA GLU A 5 -8.29 -12.74 -35.14
C GLU A 5 -8.74 -12.73 -33.66
N GLN A 6 -8.75 -13.89 -32.98
CA GLN A 6 -9.03 -13.94 -31.54
C GLN A 6 -7.92 -13.28 -30.72
N LEU A 7 -6.66 -13.54 -31.09
CA LEU A 7 -5.48 -13.02 -30.41
C LEU A 7 -5.39 -11.50 -30.52
N ALA A 8 -5.63 -10.96 -31.72
CA ALA A 8 -5.71 -9.53 -31.96
C ALA A 8 -6.86 -8.87 -31.16
N ALA A 9 -8.03 -9.53 -31.09
CA ALA A 9 -9.14 -9.05 -30.29
C ALA A 9 -8.82 -9.01 -28.78
N MET A 10 -8.10 -10.02 -28.26
CA MET A 10 -7.62 -10.04 -26.87
C MET A 10 -6.59 -8.94 -26.61
N ALA A 11 -5.62 -8.76 -27.50
CA ALA A 11 -4.60 -7.72 -27.37
C ALA A 11 -5.20 -6.31 -27.36
N ALA A 12 -6.21 -6.06 -28.19
CA ALA A 12 -6.93 -4.79 -28.22
C ALA A 12 -7.58 -4.41 -26.88
N LEU A 13 -7.93 -5.38 -26.03
CA LEU A 13 -8.51 -5.14 -24.69
C LEU A 13 -7.47 -4.66 -23.67
N LEU A 14 -6.19 -4.95 -23.88
CA LEU A 14 -5.13 -4.69 -22.90
C LEU A 14 -4.38 -3.37 -23.12
N SER A 15 -4.72 -2.58 -24.14
CA SER A 15 -4.01 -1.36 -24.56
C SER A 15 -2.58 -1.62 -25.08
N ALA A 16 -2.22 -0.91 -26.15
CA ALA A 16 -0.91 -1.07 -26.79
C ALA A 16 0.24 -0.68 -25.84
N GLU A 17 0.06 0.33 -24.99
CA GLU A 17 1.09 0.78 -24.05
C GLU A 17 1.42 -0.26 -22.98
N ARG A 18 0.42 -1.01 -22.50
CA ARG A 18 0.63 -2.05 -21.50
C ARG A 18 1.29 -3.28 -22.11
N LEU A 19 0.80 -3.72 -23.27
CA LEU A 19 1.37 -4.85 -24.00
C LEU A 19 2.78 -4.58 -24.52
N ALA A 20 3.13 -3.34 -24.84
CA ALA A 20 4.45 -2.98 -25.35
C ALA A 20 5.60 -3.46 -24.45
N THR A 21 5.44 -3.36 -23.12
CA THR A 21 6.46 -3.83 -22.18
C THR A 21 6.63 -5.35 -22.24
N PHE A 22 5.53 -6.09 -22.45
CA PHE A 22 5.56 -7.55 -22.55
C PHE A 22 6.09 -8.02 -23.90
N ILE A 23 5.72 -7.34 -25.00
CA ILE A 23 6.25 -7.60 -26.35
C ILE A 23 7.77 -7.39 -26.40
N GLN A 24 8.28 -6.35 -25.73
CA GLN A 24 9.72 -6.12 -25.60
C GLN A 24 10.45 -7.26 -24.89
N LEU A 25 9.77 -7.97 -23.98
CA LEU A 25 10.35 -9.09 -23.23
C LEU A 25 10.22 -10.43 -23.95
N SER A 26 9.11 -10.66 -24.64
CA SER A 26 8.78 -11.95 -25.26
C SER A 26 9.11 -12.05 -26.75
N GLY A 27 9.19 -10.91 -27.46
CA GLY A 27 9.41 -10.87 -28.91
C GLY A 27 8.18 -11.17 -29.76
N SER A 28 7.03 -11.56 -29.17
CA SER A 28 5.78 -11.82 -29.90
C SER A 28 4.54 -11.35 -29.12
N GLU A 29 3.46 -11.02 -29.83
CA GLU A 29 2.20 -10.59 -29.21
C GLU A 29 1.50 -11.72 -28.45
N ARG A 30 1.59 -12.96 -28.96
CA ARG A 30 1.06 -14.15 -28.28
C ARG A 30 1.72 -14.36 -26.92
N ASP A 31 3.04 -14.40 -26.91
CA ASP A 31 3.80 -14.62 -25.68
C ASP A 31 3.67 -13.43 -24.72
N ALA A 32 3.45 -12.22 -25.26
CA ALA A 32 3.19 -11.04 -24.44
C ALA A 32 1.87 -11.15 -23.66
N LEU A 33 0.83 -11.73 -24.26
CA LEU A 33 -0.44 -12.03 -23.58
C LEU A 33 -0.23 -13.06 -22.46
N ASP A 34 0.54 -14.11 -22.72
CA ASP A 34 0.86 -15.13 -21.72
C ASP A 34 1.66 -14.55 -20.54
N LEU A 35 2.68 -13.72 -20.81
CA LEU A 35 3.45 -13.04 -19.76
C LEU A 35 2.60 -12.03 -18.96
N HIS A 36 1.66 -11.37 -19.62
CA HIS A 36 0.71 -10.50 -18.93
C HIS A 36 -0.19 -11.31 -18.00
N ASP A 37 -0.75 -12.44 -18.45
CA ASP A 37 -1.56 -13.32 -17.62
C ASP A 37 -0.78 -13.82 -16.39
N VAL A 38 0.45 -14.28 -16.59
CA VAL A 38 1.32 -14.70 -15.47
C VAL A 38 1.58 -13.56 -14.49
N THR A 39 1.74 -12.32 -14.98
CA THR A 39 1.85 -11.14 -14.10
C THR A 39 0.60 -10.94 -13.26
N VAL A 40 -0.60 -11.15 -13.82
CA VAL A 40 -1.86 -11.11 -13.08
C VAL A 40 -1.96 -12.24 -12.05
N VAL A 41 -1.48 -13.45 -12.38
CA VAL A 41 -1.45 -14.58 -11.44
C VAL A 41 -0.51 -14.27 -10.26
N VAL A 42 0.71 -13.77 -10.51
CA VAL A 42 1.63 -13.31 -9.46
C VAL A 42 1.01 -12.21 -8.62
N ALA A 43 0.36 -11.22 -9.25
CA ALA A 43 -0.35 -10.15 -8.55
C ALA A 43 -1.42 -10.68 -7.60
N SER A 44 -2.21 -11.66 -8.05
CA SER A 44 -3.27 -12.28 -7.25
C SER A 44 -2.73 -13.05 -6.05
N ALA A 45 -1.57 -13.69 -6.17
CA ALA A 45 -0.91 -14.41 -5.08
C ALA A 45 -0.22 -13.45 -4.10
N LEU A 46 0.33 -12.33 -4.58
CA LEU A 46 1.01 -11.34 -3.76
C LEU A 46 0.03 -10.56 -2.87
N MET A 47 -1.09 -10.11 -3.45
CA MET A 47 -1.93 -9.08 -2.82
C MET A 47 -2.42 -9.43 -1.41
N PRO A 48 -2.86 -10.66 -1.12
CA PRO A 48 -3.23 -11.05 0.24
C PRO A 48 -2.08 -10.88 1.25
N VAL A 49 -0.85 -11.26 0.89
CA VAL A 49 0.33 -11.12 1.76
C VAL A 49 0.65 -9.65 1.98
N ALA A 50 0.72 -8.85 0.91
CA ALA A 50 1.00 -7.42 0.98
C ALA A 50 -0.02 -6.66 1.82
N CYS A 51 -1.32 -6.97 1.67
CA CYS A 51 -2.38 -6.36 2.47
C CYS A 51 -2.26 -6.69 3.97
N LEU A 52 -1.99 -7.96 4.32
CA LEU A 52 -1.82 -8.37 5.71
C LEU A 52 -0.60 -7.72 6.34
N VAL A 53 0.52 -7.64 5.61
CA VAL A 53 1.73 -6.93 6.04
C VAL A 53 1.45 -5.44 6.26
N GLU A 54 0.76 -4.76 5.33
CA GLU A 54 0.42 -3.34 5.47
C GLU A 54 -0.49 -3.08 6.69
N ILE A 55 -1.50 -3.92 6.90
CA ILE A 55 -2.42 -3.81 8.04
C ILE A 55 -1.69 -4.07 9.36
N ALA A 56 -0.85 -5.09 9.42
CA ALA A 56 -0.07 -5.40 10.61
C ALA A 56 0.91 -4.26 10.94
N LEU A 57 1.64 -3.77 9.93
CA LEU A 57 2.60 -2.68 10.09
C LEU A 57 1.93 -1.40 10.57
N ARG A 58 0.84 -0.95 9.92
CA ARG A 58 0.16 0.29 10.32
C ARG A 58 -0.39 0.21 11.74
N ASN A 59 -0.93 -0.95 12.13
CA ASN A 59 -1.50 -1.15 13.47
C ASN A 59 -0.39 -1.15 14.52
N ALA A 60 0.71 -1.86 14.26
CA ALA A 60 1.87 -1.91 15.15
C ALA A 60 2.50 -0.52 15.33
N VAL A 61 2.71 0.22 14.23
CA VAL A 61 3.22 1.60 14.26
C VAL A 61 2.26 2.50 15.03
N SER A 62 0.97 2.45 14.74
CA SER A 62 -0.01 3.32 15.40
C SER A 62 -0.06 3.10 16.90
N GLU A 63 -0.11 1.85 17.35
CA GLU A 63 -0.15 1.53 18.78
C GLU A 63 1.16 1.96 19.49
N ARG A 64 2.30 1.74 18.82
CA ARG A 64 3.58 2.16 19.37
C ARG A 64 3.69 3.67 19.47
N LEU A 65 3.29 4.42 18.44
CA LEU A 65 3.38 5.88 18.44
C LEU A 65 2.35 6.51 19.39
N ARG A 66 1.16 5.92 19.54
CA ARG A 66 0.19 6.32 20.57
C ARG A 66 0.80 6.25 21.96
N THR A 67 1.55 5.19 22.25
CA THR A 67 2.26 5.03 23.52
C THR A 67 3.41 6.01 23.68
N VAL A 68 4.27 6.13 22.65
CA VAL A 68 5.47 6.99 22.68
C VAL A 68 5.13 8.48 22.80
N PHE A 69 4.04 8.91 22.17
CA PHE A 69 3.59 10.29 22.21
C PHE A 69 2.59 10.58 23.32
N ALA A 70 2.05 9.56 23.99
CA ALA A 70 1.01 9.70 25.01
C ALA A 70 -0.16 10.61 24.56
N SER A 71 -0.48 10.59 23.26
CA SER A 71 -1.52 11.41 22.65
C SER A 71 -2.37 10.55 21.72
N PRO A 72 -3.71 10.55 21.85
CA PRO A 72 -4.59 9.81 20.94
C PRO A 72 -4.59 10.41 19.53
N ASP A 73 -4.33 11.72 19.41
CA ASP A 73 -4.35 12.47 18.15
C ASP A 73 -2.95 12.71 17.58
N TRP A 74 -1.94 11.93 18.00
CA TRP A 74 -0.53 12.08 17.61
C TRP A 74 -0.29 12.23 16.10
N LEU A 75 -1.19 11.67 15.28
CA LEU A 75 -1.09 11.75 13.83
C LEU A 75 -1.45 13.15 13.31
N THR A 76 -2.49 13.81 13.85
CA THR A 76 -2.91 15.15 13.39
C THR A 76 -2.35 16.28 14.26
N GLN A 77 -2.09 16.00 15.53
CA GLN A 77 -1.57 16.91 16.53
C GLN A 77 -0.45 16.21 17.34
N PRO A 78 0.71 15.97 16.72
CA PRO A 78 1.86 15.40 17.43
C PRO A 78 2.33 16.34 18.57
N PRO A 79 2.73 15.80 19.73
CA PRO A 79 3.30 16.61 20.80
C PRO A 79 4.71 17.10 20.44
N ALA A 80 5.05 18.30 20.92
CA ALA A 80 6.38 18.87 20.79
C ALA A 80 7.46 17.93 21.41
N PRO A 81 8.71 17.94 20.90
CA PRO A 81 9.20 18.74 19.77
C PRO A 81 8.96 18.09 18.39
N PHE A 82 8.18 17.01 18.30
CA PHE A 82 7.97 16.32 17.04
C PHE A 82 7.01 17.08 16.12
N SER A 83 7.37 17.17 14.84
CA SER A 83 6.50 17.67 13.78
C SER A 83 6.69 16.84 12.52
N TRP A 84 5.59 16.64 11.78
CA TRP A 84 5.65 16.01 10.47
C TRP A 84 6.35 16.92 9.47
N ARG A 85 7.11 16.32 8.55
CA ARG A 85 7.55 17.07 7.36
C ARG A 85 6.35 17.37 6.46
N SER A 86 6.52 18.37 5.59
CA SER A 86 5.46 18.85 4.68
C SER A 86 4.81 17.71 3.88
N SER A 87 5.61 16.78 3.34
CA SER A 87 5.12 15.65 2.56
C SER A 87 4.16 14.75 3.37
N GLU A 88 4.53 14.39 4.59
CA GLU A 88 3.71 13.54 5.45
C GLU A 88 2.47 14.29 5.97
N GLY A 89 2.64 15.58 6.31
CA GLY A 89 1.54 16.46 6.71
C GLY A 89 0.46 16.57 5.62
N GLU A 90 0.84 16.72 4.36
CA GLU A 90 -0.12 16.75 3.24
C GLU A 90 -0.83 15.40 3.03
N LYS A 91 -0.13 14.27 3.22
CA LYS A 91 -0.77 12.94 3.17
C LYS A 91 -1.77 12.74 4.31
N ILE A 92 -1.48 13.24 5.51
CA ILE A 92 -2.42 13.20 6.65
C ILE A 92 -3.65 14.06 6.38
N LYS A 93 -3.48 15.27 5.83
CA LYS A 93 -4.61 16.13 5.42
C LYS A 93 -5.46 15.47 4.33
N GLU A 94 -4.84 14.85 3.33
CA GLU A 94 -5.55 14.12 2.29
C GLU A 94 -6.30 12.91 2.85
N ALA A 95 -5.67 12.11 3.70
CA ALA A 95 -6.32 11.00 4.38
C ALA A 95 -7.54 11.45 5.19
N LYS A 96 -7.47 12.60 5.88
CA LYS A 96 -8.61 13.19 6.58
C LYS A 96 -9.74 13.56 5.61
N ARG A 97 -9.43 14.21 4.48
CA ARG A 97 -10.42 14.54 3.45
C ARG A 97 -11.08 13.29 2.87
N GLN A 98 -10.31 12.24 2.61
CA GLN A 98 -10.82 10.97 2.09
C GLN A 98 -11.72 10.27 3.11
N ALA A 99 -11.35 10.26 4.39
CA ALA A 99 -12.18 9.70 5.44
C ALA A 99 -13.51 10.47 5.59
N GLN A 100 -13.47 11.80 5.53
CA GLN A 100 -14.66 12.66 5.52
C GLN A 100 -15.56 12.41 4.31
N ARG A 101 -14.98 12.23 3.12
CA ARG A 101 -15.72 11.83 1.90
C ARG A 101 -16.39 10.47 2.07
N ALA A 102 -15.67 9.48 2.58
CA ALA A 102 -16.19 8.13 2.81
C ALA A 102 -17.32 8.13 3.86
N ALA A 103 -17.19 8.90 4.93
CA ALA A 103 -18.24 9.07 5.93
C ALA A 103 -19.47 9.78 5.33
N TYR A 104 -19.27 10.84 4.55
CA TYR A 104 -20.34 11.58 3.88
C TYR A 104 -21.12 10.72 2.88
N ALA A 105 -20.43 9.85 2.14
CA ALA A 105 -21.06 8.95 1.18
C ALA A 105 -22.06 7.98 1.83
N LYS A 106 -21.85 7.63 3.10
CA LYS A 106 -22.72 6.75 3.90
C LYS A 106 -23.97 7.46 4.47
N LEU A 107 -24.06 8.78 4.37
CA LEU A 107 -25.20 9.54 4.87
C LEU A 107 -26.39 9.47 3.91
N THR A 108 -27.59 9.47 4.49
CA THR A 108 -28.85 9.72 3.77
C THR A 108 -28.93 11.17 3.28
N ASP A 109 -29.82 11.45 2.32
CA ASP A 109 -30.00 12.82 1.82
C ASP A 109 -30.53 13.79 2.88
N SER A 110 -31.31 13.31 3.85
CA SER A 110 -31.69 14.11 5.02
C SER A 110 -30.48 14.41 5.91
N GLY A 111 -29.63 13.41 6.19
CA GLY A 111 -28.40 13.59 6.96
C GLY A 111 -27.42 14.57 6.31
N ARG A 112 -27.25 14.49 4.98
CA ARG A 112 -26.40 15.43 4.23
C ARG A 112 -26.91 16.87 4.31
N ARG A 113 -28.23 17.08 4.27
CA ARG A 113 -28.86 18.40 4.41
C ARG A 113 -28.71 18.95 5.84
N ALA A 114 -28.84 18.11 6.86
CA ALA A 114 -28.66 18.51 8.25
C ALA A 114 -27.27 19.11 8.53
N LEU A 115 -26.24 18.71 7.78
CA LEU A 115 -24.89 19.27 7.90
C LEU A 115 -24.80 20.75 7.52
N ASP A 116 -25.77 21.32 6.80
CA ASP A 116 -25.73 22.76 6.45
C ASP A 116 -25.75 23.65 7.70
N ALA A 117 -26.51 23.28 8.73
CA ALA A 117 -26.60 24.04 9.98
C ALA A 117 -25.25 24.14 10.70
N VAL A 118 -24.41 23.10 10.59
CA VAL A 118 -23.07 23.08 11.18
C VAL A 118 -22.04 23.72 10.25
N ALA A 119 -22.15 23.48 8.94
CA ALA A 119 -21.21 23.96 7.94
C ALA A 119 -21.33 25.47 7.65
N PHE A 120 -22.50 26.05 7.95
CA PHE A 120 -22.85 27.43 7.67
C PHE A 120 -23.66 28.04 8.82
N VAL A 121 -22.96 28.46 9.88
CA VAL A 121 -23.57 29.07 11.08
C VAL A 121 -24.46 30.29 10.76
N GLY A 122 -24.16 31.03 9.69
CA GLY A 122 -24.96 32.17 9.19
C GLY A 122 -25.93 31.84 8.04
N GLY A 123 -26.21 30.57 7.79
CA GLY A 123 -27.00 30.11 6.64
C GLY A 123 -26.15 29.90 5.38
N VAL A 124 -26.68 29.09 4.45
CA VAL A 124 -25.98 28.74 3.20
C VAL A 124 -25.97 29.97 2.28
N PRO A 125 -24.79 30.47 1.86
CA PRO A 125 -24.70 31.64 0.99
C PRO A 125 -25.40 31.41 -0.35
N SER A 126 -26.14 32.42 -0.82
CA SER A 126 -26.71 32.42 -2.17
C SER A 126 -25.60 32.33 -3.21
N GLY A 127 -25.75 31.44 -4.20
CA GLY A 127 -24.77 31.25 -5.27
C GLY A 127 -23.54 30.40 -4.93
N ILE A 128 -23.48 29.76 -3.74
CA ILE A 128 -22.38 28.83 -3.45
C ILE A 128 -22.37 27.66 -4.44
N LYS A 129 -21.20 27.41 -5.06
CA LYS A 129 -21.01 26.24 -5.94
C LYS A 129 -21.32 24.94 -5.17
N TYR A 130 -22.02 24.02 -5.82
CA TYR A 130 -22.44 22.74 -5.23
C TYR A 130 -21.26 21.97 -4.61
N GLU A 131 -20.13 21.89 -5.30
CA GLU A 131 -18.90 21.24 -4.82
C GLU A 131 -18.34 21.89 -3.55
N ASN A 132 -18.38 23.23 -3.45
CA ASN A 132 -17.92 23.95 -2.27
C ASN A 132 -18.86 23.70 -1.08
N ARG A 133 -20.16 23.59 -1.34
CA ARG A 133 -21.14 23.20 -0.31
C ARG A 133 -20.89 21.78 0.20
N ILE A 134 -20.66 20.81 -0.69
CA ILE A 134 -20.29 19.44 -0.30
C ILE A 134 -18.98 19.44 0.50
N ARG A 135 -17.94 20.14 0.03
CA ARG A 135 -16.65 20.20 0.72
C ARG A 135 -16.79 20.76 2.14
N LYS A 136 -17.59 21.82 2.33
CA LYS A 136 -17.87 22.37 3.66
C LYS A 136 -18.65 21.39 4.54
N ARG A 137 -19.66 20.69 4.01
CA ARG A 137 -20.38 19.63 4.74
C ARG A 137 -19.44 18.48 5.14
N GLN A 138 -18.58 18.03 4.25
CA GLN A 138 -17.61 16.97 4.55
C GLN A 138 -16.66 17.40 5.68
N ALA A 139 -16.22 18.66 5.68
CA ALA A 139 -15.28 19.18 6.67
C ALA A 139 -15.84 19.19 8.11
N THR A 140 -17.17 19.19 8.30
CA THR A 140 -17.80 19.14 9.63
C THR A 140 -17.84 17.75 10.24
N LEU A 141 -17.61 16.71 9.44
CA LEU A 141 -17.62 15.34 9.92
C LEU A 141 -16.39 15.06 10.77
N SER A 142 -16.63 14.63 12.01
CA SER A 142 -15.61 14.06 12.88
C SER A 142 -15.24 12.66 12.40
N ILE A 143 -13.93 12.37 12.38
CA ILE A 143 -13.37 11.13 11.89
C ILE A 143 -12.54 10.50 13.00
N SER A 144 -12.80 9.23 13.29
CA SER A 144 -12.01 8.48 14.27
C SER A 144 -10.57 8.28 13.81
N HIS A 145 -9.64 8.13 14.76
CA HIS A 145 -8.24 7.83 14.45
C HIS A 145 -8.10 6.58 13.55
N GLY A 146 -8.87 5.53 13.82
CA GLY A 146 -8.88 4.31 12.99
C GLY A 146 -9.33 4.55 11.54
N GLN A 147 -10.35 5.38 11.32
CA GLN A 147 -10.78 5.77 9.97
C GLN A 147 -9.70 6.57 9.25
N LEU A 148 -8.98 7.45 9.96
CA LEU A 148 -7.89 8.23 9.38
C LEU A 148 -6.71 7.33 8.98
N LEU A 149 -6.27 6.42 9.87
CA LEU A 149 -5.21 5.45 9.60
C LEU A 149 -5.52 4.59 8.37
N ALA A 150 -6.78 4.19 8.21
CA ALA A 150 -7.21 3.35 7.10
C ALA A 150 -7.16 4.05 5.73
N GLN A 151 -7.08 5.39 5.68
CA GLN A 151 -6.93 6.16 4.44
C GLN A 151 -5.46 6.44 4.08
N LEU A 152 -4.52 6.13 4.97
CA LEU A 152 -3.08 6.25 4.68
C LEU A 152 -2.60 5.01 3.92
N THR A 153 -1.94 5.25 2.79
CA THR A 153 -1.41 4.17 1.93
C THR A 153 -0.08 3.65 2.44
N MET A 154 0.35 2.48 1.97
CA MET A 154 1.68 1.90 2.20
C MET A 154 2.84 2.91 2.03
N PHE A 155 2.72 3.88 1.11
CA PHE A 155 3.71 4.94 0.93
C PHE A 155 3.99 5.69 2.25
N PHE A 156 2.95 6.10 2.97
CA PHE A 156 3.09 6.80 4.23
C PHE A 156 3.78 5.93 5.29
N TRP A 157 3.38 4.66 5.36
CA TRP A 157 3.90 3.71 6.33
C TRP A 157 5.37 3.37 6.10
N LYS A 158 5.82 3.16 4.85
CA LYS A 158 7.26 3.00 4.57
C LYS A 158 8.07 4.26 4.88
N ARG A 159 7.48 5.44 4.65
CA ARG A 159 8.14 6.74 4.77
C ARG A 159 8.51 7.06 6.21
N ILE A 160 7.69 6.60 7.17
CA ILE A 160 7.97 6.67 8.61
C ILE A 160 9.29 5.98 9.00
N PHE A 161 9.76 4.99 8.23
CA PHE A 161 11.03 4.28 8.47
C PHE A 161 12.22 4.89 7.74
N SER A 162 12.07 6.02 7.05
CA SER A 162 13.19 6.69 6.37
C SER A 162 14.19 7.35 7.35
N SER A 163 15.38 7.69 6.87
CA SER A 163 16.44 8.36 7.66
C SER A 163 15.99 9.67 8.30
N ASP A 164 15.04 10.37 7.65
CA ASP A 164 14.42 11.59 8.17
C ASP A 164 13.77 11.43 9.54
N TYR A 165 13.38 10.20 9.89
CA TYR A 165 12.69 9.88 11.14
C TYR A 165 13.53 9.02 12.08
N GLU A 166 14.85 8.91 11.83
CA GLU A 166 15.80 8.15 12.64
C GLU A 166 15.75 8.57 14.13
N ASN A 167 15.94 9.85 14.42
CA ASN A 167 16.01 10.33 15.81
C ASN A 167 14.63 10.55 16.43
N THR A 168 13.64 10.93 15.62
CA THR A 168 12.34 11.38 16.12
C THR A 168 11.33 10.25 16.29
N LEU A 169 11.39 9.19 15.46
CA LEU A 169 10.48 8.04 15.54
C LEU A 169 11.21 6.72 15.78
N TRP A 170 12.25 6.42 15.00
CA TRP A 170 12.95 5.12 15.11
C TRP A 170 13.58 4.89 16.48
N LYS A 171 14.53 5.74 16.87
CA LYS A 171 15.21 5.67 18.18
C LYS A 171 14.25 5.91 19.34
N ARG A 172 13.19 6.68 19.13
CA ARG A 172 12.20 7.02 20.17
C ARG A 172 11.22 5.88 20.45
N GLY A 173 11.02 4.96 19.51
CA GLY A 173 10.20 3.78 19.79
C GLY A 173 9.96 2.80 18.66
N LEU A 174 10.06 3.17 17.37
CA LEU A 174 9.78 2.21 16.31
C LEU A 174 10.78 1.05 16.26
N LYS A 175 12.01 1.25 16.75
CA LYS A 175 12.97 0.15 16.91
C LYS A 175 12.40 -1.02 17.74
N THR A 176 11.51 -0.75 18.69
CA THR A 176 10.89 -1.80 19.52
C THR A 176 9.94 -2.71 18.75
N LEU A 177 9.50 -2.30 17.56
CA LEU A 177 8.72 -3.14 16.65
C LEU A 177 9.57 -4.25 16.02
N PHE A 178 10.89 -4.13 16.04
CA PHE A 178 11.85 -5.12 15.55
C PHE A 178 12.80 -5.48 16.70
N PRO A 179 12.37 -6.33 17.65
CA PRO A 179 13.09 -6.56 18.89
C PRO A 179 14.43 -7.32 18.72
N ASN A 180 14.67 -7.91 17.55
CA ASN A 180 15.98 -8.41 17.19
C ASN A 180 16.99 -7.25 17.08
N LYS A 181 18.03 -7.27 17.91
CA LYS A 181 19.01 -6.17 18.04
C LYS A 181 19.93 -6.00 16.83
N SER A 182 20.07 -7.03 15.97
CA SER A 182 20.87 -6.92 14.74
C SER A 182 20.17 -6.07 13.68
N ILE A 183 18.84 -5.95 13.75
CA ILE A 183 18.05 -5.22 12.76
C ILE A 183 18.17 -3.72 12.99
N ASN A 184 18.47 -3.01 11.89
CA ASN A 184 18.55 -1.56 11.88
C ASN A 184 17.46 -0.94 11.01
N ARG A 185 17.26 0.38 11.16
CA ARG A 185 16.23 1.12 10.42
C ARG A 185 16.43 1.03 8.90
N GLY A 186 17.68 1.10 8.44
CA GLY A 186 18.02 1.09 7.02
C GLY A 186 17.57 -0.20 6.35
N GLU A 187 17.82 -1.34 7.00
CA GLU A 187 17.38 -2.66 6.56
C GLU A 187 15.84 -2.75 6.45
N VAL A 188 15.12 -2.35 7.51
CA VAL A 188 13.65 -2.30 7.49
C VAL A 188 13.14 -1.40 6.37
N ALA A 189 13.74 -0.22 6.20
CA ALA A 189 13.35 0.73 5.17
C ALA A 189 13.55 0.17 3.75
N SER A 190 14.65 -0.55 3.51
CA SER A 190 14.94 -1.20 2.22
C SER A 190 13.91 -2.28 1.89
N HIS A 191 13.57 -3.15 2.84
CA HIS A 191 12.54 -4.17 2.62
C HIS A 191 11.15 -3.58 2.38
N LEU A 192 10.77 -2.54 3.13
CA LEU A 192 9.50 -1.83 2.91
C LEU A 192 9.46 -1.10 1.57
N GLU A 193 10.59 -0.59 1.07
CA GLU A 193 10.70 0.02 -0.25
C GLU A 193 10.46 -1.02 -1.36
N ILE A 194 11.07 -2.21 -1.25
CA ILE A 194 10.88 -3.31 -2.22
C ILE A 194 9.40 -3.72 -2.27
N ILE A 195 8.76 -3.91 -1.11
CA ILE A 195 7.33 -4.27 -1.03
C ILE A 195 6.46 -3.16 -1.65
N TYR A 196 6.74 -1.89 -1.35
CA TYR A 196 6.01 -0.76 -1.90
C TYR A 196 6.13 -0.67 -3.42
N GLN A 197 7.34 -0.80 -3.96
CA GLN A 197 7.57 -0.75 -5.41
C GLN A 197 6.87 -1.90 -6.13
N ALA A 198 6.95 -3.13 -5.60
CA ALA A 198 6.25 -4.27 -6.18
C ALA A 198 4.73 -4.08 -6.19
N ARG A 199 4.15 -3.64 -5.07
CA ARG A 199 2.71 -3.38 -4.96
C ARG A 199 2.25 -2.29 -5.93
N ASN A 200 3.06 -1.26 -6.16
CA ASN A 200 2.75 -0.22 -7.14
C ASN A 200 2.84 -0.73 -8.58
N ARG A 201 3.89 -1.49 -8.93
CA ARG A 201 4.04 -2.07 -10.27
C ARG A 201 2.85 -2.93 -10.65
N ILE A 202 2.41 -3.79 -9.74
CA ILE A 202 1.22 -4.62 -9.95
C ILE A 202 -0.04 -3.76 -10.14
N ALA A 203 -0.21 -2.69 -9.38
CA ALA A 203 -1.32 -1.75 -9.57
C ALA A 203 -1.27 -1.03 -10.93
N HIS A 204 -0.09 -0.95 -11.56
CA HIS A 204 0.13 -0.42 -12.89
C HIS A 204 0.18 -1.50 -13.99
N HIS A 205 -0.12 -2.77 -13.67
CA HIS A 205 -0.03 -3.91 -14.58
C HIS A 205 1.38 -4.11 -15.19
N GLU A 206 2.42 -3.73 -14.43
CA GLU A 206 3.81 -3.95 -14.83
C GLU A 206 4.34 -5.32 -14.33
N PRO A 207 5.19 -6.00 -15.13
CA PRO A 207 5.72 -7.31 -14.76
C PRO A 207 6.64 -7.29 -13.55
N ILE A 208 6.60 -8.39 -12.78
CA ILE A 208 7.50 -8.70 -11.66
C ILE A 208 7.88 -10.19 -11.74
N TYR A 209 9.15 -10.47 -12.00
CA TYR A 209 9.68 -11.83 -12.22
C TYR A 209 11.16 -11.90 -11.83
N GLY A 210 11.72 -13.12 -11.80
CA GLY A 210 13.14 -13.36 -11.58
C GLY A 210 13.65 -12.74 -10.28
N GLU A 211 14.84 -12.13 -10.33
CA GLU A 211 15.48 -11.52 -9.16
C GLU A 211 14.59 -10.48 -8.45
N ARG A 212 13.73 -9.78 -9.19
CA ARG A 212 12.80 -8.81 -8.59
C ARG A 212 11.72 -9.49 -7.77
N LEU A 213 11.17 -10.61 -8.27
CA LEU A 213 10.18 -11.40 -7.54
C LEU A 213 10.81 -12.12 -6.35
N ALA A 214 12.01 -12.69 -6.53
CA ALA A 214 12.78 -13.30 -5.45
C ALA A 214 13.03 -12.32 -4.29
N ARG A 215 13.58 -11.13 -4.58
CA ARG A 215 13.81 -10.08 -3.56
C ARG A 215 12.53 -9.60 -2.89
N LEU A 216 11.40 -9.60 -3.60
CA LEU A 216 10.11 -9.28 -3.02
C LEU A 216 9.68 -10.34 -2.00
N VAL A 217 9.77 -11.62 -2.37
CA VAL A 217 9.44 -12.74 -1.46
C VAL A 217 10.32 -12.70 -0.22
N GLU A 218 11.63 -12.51 -0.38
CA GLU A 218 12.58 -12.34 0.73
C GLU A 218 12.22 -11.13 1.62
N SER A 219 11.81 -10.02 1.02
CA SER A 219 11.44 -8.82 1.78
C SER A 219 10.14 -8.98 2.56
N LEU A 220 9.18 -9.71 2.01
CA LEU A 220 7.96 -10.07 2.73
C LEU A 220 8.31 -10.99 3.90
N ASP A 221 9.12 -12.02 3.67
CA ASP A 221 9.54 -12.94 4.71
C ASP A 221 10.28 -12.22 5.83
N PHE A 222 11.21 -11.32 5.50
CA PHE A 222 11.88 -10.48 6.49
C PHE A 222 10.91 -9.73 7.40
N ILE A 223 9.94 -8.99 6.82
CA ILE A 223 8.98 -8.22 7.63
C ILE A 223 8.08 -9.15 8.45
N VAL A 224 7.64 -10.25 7.83
CA VAL A 224 6.72 -11.20 8.43
C VAL A 224 7.33 -11.93 9.62
N THR A 225 8.60 -12.33 9.53
CA THR A 225 9.27 -13.07 10.60
C THR A 225 9.85 -12.16 11.68
N ASN A 226 10.09 -10.87 11.42
CA ASN A 226 10.73 -9.95 12.38
C ASN A 226 9.80 -8.92 13.03
N LEU A 227 8.66 -8.58 12.44
CA LEU A 227 7.73 -7.60 13.04
C LEU A 227 7.14 -8.14 14.34
N GLY A 228 7.52 -7.53 15.46
CA GLY A 228 7.12 -7.93 16.80
C GLY A 228 7.73 -9.24 17.29
N ASN A 229 8.70 -9.81 16.56
CA ASN A 229 9.31 -11.10 16.88
C ASN A 229 10.83 -10.95 17.09
N LYS A 230 11.34 -11.51 18.18
CA LYS A 230 12.75 -11.39 18.57
C LYS A 230 13.62 -12.41 17.85
N ASP A 231 13.05 -13.58 17.57
CA ASP A 231 13.79 -14.71 17.03
C ASP A 231 13.91 -14.64 15.50
N GLY A 232 13.11 -13.80 14.85
CA GLY A 232 13.20 -13.55 13.40
C GLY A 232 12.76 -14.74 12.56
N ASP A 233 11.89 -15.58 13.09
CA ASP A 233 11.49 -16.87 12.53
C ASP A 233 9.95 -17.01 12.37
N GLU A 234 9.52 -18.22 12.01
CA GLU A 234 8.12 -18.59 11.78
C GLU A 234 7.27 -18.64 13.07
N SER A 235 7.85 -18.41 14.25
CA SER A 235 7.08 -18.32 15.50
C SER A 235 6.23 -17.04 15.58
N SER A 236 6.58 -16.02 14.77
CA SER A 236 5.86 -14.74 14.62
C SER A 236 4.37 -14.92 14.38
N SER A 237 3.55 -14.11 15.06
CA SER A 237 2.09 -14.08 14.83
C SER A 237 1.74 -13.68 13.39
N LEU A 238 2.52 -12.77 12.78
CA LEU A 238 2.31 -12.38 11.38
C LEU A 238 2.71 -13.50 10.43
N ALA A 239 3.73 -14.28 10.76
CA ALA A 239 4.14 -15.46 10.00
C ALA A 239 3.05 -16.52 9.95
N LYS A 240 2.44 -16.82 11.12
CA LYS A 240 1.29 -17.72 11.22
C LYS A 240 0.06 -17.20 10.45
N LEU A 241 -0.23 -15.91 10.56
CA LEU A 241 -1.38 -15.29 9.88
C LEU A 241 -1.25 -15.33 8.35
N THR A 242 -0.02 -15.26 7.83
CA THR A 242 0.25 -15.16 6.39
C THR A 242 0.69 -16.47 5.75
N ALA A 243 0.93 -17.54 6.53
CA ALA A 243 1.55 -18.79 6.07
C ALA A 243 0.95 -19.33 4.76
N ARG A 244 -0.37 -19.59 4.74
CA ARG A 244 -1.06 -20.10 3.54
C ARG A 244 -0.89 -19.20 2.31
N HIS A 245 -0.92 -17.88 2.49
CA HIS A 245 -0.78 -16.94 1.39
C HIS A 245 0.67 -16.85 0.90
N ARG A 246 1.64 -16.93 1.81
CA ARG A 246 3.07 -16.99 1.46
C ARG A 246 3.42 -18.27 0.73
N ASP A 247 2.90 -19.42 1.15
CA ASP A 247 3.12 -20.69 0.45
C ASP A 247 2.57 -20.64 -0.98
N ARG A 248 1.37 -20.06 -1.17
CA ARG A 248 0.82 -19.83 -2.51
C ARG A 248 1.69 -18.89 -3.33
N LEU A 249 2.14 -17.78 -2.76
CA LEU A 249 3.03 -16.84 -3.45
C LEU A 249 4.35 -17.49 -3.86
N ARG A 250 4.98 -18.29 -3.00
CA ARG A 250 6.23 -19.00 -3.32
C ARG A 250 6.03 -20.02 -4.43
N GLN A 251 4.94 -20.79 -4.37
CA GLN A 251 4.59 -21.74 -5.43
C GLN A 251 4.39 -21.03 -6.77
N THR A 252 3.58 -19.96 -6.77
CA THR A 252 3.33 -19.15 -7.97
C THR A 252 4.61 -18.48 -8.49
N ALA A 253 5.48 -17.99 -7.60
CA ALA A 253 6.76 -17.39 -8.01
C ALA A 253 7.64 -18.41 -8.74
N LYS A 254 7.74 -19.64 -8.21
CA LYS A 254 8.50 -20.72 -8.86
C LYS A 254 7.92 -21.08 -10.23
N GLU A 255 6.61 -21.28 -10.31
CA GLU A 255 5.91 -21.58 -11.58
C GLU A 255 6.08 -20.45 -12.61
N SER A 256 6.08 -19.20 -12.16
CA SER A 256 6.26 -18.03 -13.03
C SER A 256 7.68 -17.95 -13.56
N ASP A 257 8.70 -18.16 -12.72
CA ASP A 257 10.10 -18.10 -13.16
C ASP A 257 10.41 -19.15 -14.23
N ASP A 258 9.86 -20.37 -14.09
CA ASP A 258 9.98 -21.43 -15.11
C ASP A 258 9.35 -21.03 -16.46
N LEU A 259 8.32 -20.19 -16.43
CA LEU A 259 7.60 -19.71 -17.61
C LEU A 259 8.29 -18.49 -18.23
N PHE A 260 8.73 -17.53 -17.42
CA PHE A 260 9.54 -16.40 -17.90
C PHE A 260 10.86 -16.88 -18.53
N ALA A 261 11.49 -17.92 -18.01
CA ALA A 261 12.69 -18.52 -18.60
C ALA A 261 12.47 -19.10 -20.02
N ARG A 262 11.22 -19.40 -20.40
CA ARG A 262 10.89 -19.89 -21.75
C ARG A 262 10.70 -18.78 -22.78
N PHE A 263 10.29 -17.59 -22.33
CA PHE A 263 9.92 -16.48 -23.21
C PHE A 263 10.95 -15.36 -23.27
N ILE A 264 11.78 -15.19 -22.23
CA ILE A 264 12.81 -14.16 -22.24
C ILE A 264 13.92 -14.61 -23.21
N VAL A 265 13.92 -14.00 -24.39
CA VAL A 265 15.03 -14.11 -25.34
C VAL A 265 16.29 -13.63 -24.62
N PRO A 266 17.39 -14.41 -24.55
CA PRO A 266 18.63 -13.94 -23.96
C PRO A 266 19.06 -12.67 -24.69
N SER A 267 19.23 -11.58 -23.96
CA SER A 267 19.88 -10.39 -24.48
C SER A 267 21.28 -10.80 -24.93
N GLY A 268 21.52 -10.84 -26.24
CA GLY A 268 22.86 -10.91 -26.81
C GLY A 268 23.67 -9.67 -26.50
#